data_AF-A0A6I5CQL6-F1
#
_entry.id   AF-A0A6I5CQL6-F1
#
_cell.length_a   1.000
_cell.length_b   1.000
_cell.length_c   1.000
_cell.angle_alpha   90.00
_cell.angle_beta   90.00
_cell.angle_gamma   90.00
#
_symmetry.space_group_name_H-M   'P 1'
#
loop_
_entity.id
_entity.type
_entity.pdbx_description
1 polymer ?
#
loop_
_entity_poly.entity_id
_entity_poly.type
_entity_poly.pdbx_seq_one_letter_code
_entity_poly.pdbx_strand_id
1 'polypeptide(L)'
;RAASLGTAEGARLARWLAEEHPELPVVRRTTSGPAILTEFGELLELQQDFPPAFRALGRPVSASQEGRDCYHWYDSLKAQWPAALPERRELVAVRMLRDLSHLALHDVRGMSHVLPLLAESGGEAGETTHLAVAYGLGARHPEDRLAAVDALLVLAARGQLDAPRLGADLGQLIRRGAVKSLRLVDSLRTAAATGAHTTVWNLLGHTLPVLLADLA
;
A
#
# COMPACT_ATOMS: atom_id res chain seq x y z
N ARG A 1 24.58 -18.87 8.16
CA ARG A 1 24.12 -17.84 9.13
C ARG A 1 25.18 -16.75 9.17
N ALA A 2 24.86 -15.45 9.22
CA ALA A 2 25.84 -14.36 9.05
C ALA A 2 27.14 -14.50 9.89
N ALA A 3 27.06 -15.00 11.13
CA ALA A 3 28.22 -15.24 12.00
C ALA A 3 29.22 -16.29 11.45
N SER A 4 28.78 -17.21 10.57
CA SER A 4 29.65 -18.23 9.98
C SER A 4 30.64 -17.68 8.95
N LEU A 5 30.54 -16.38 8.62
CA LEU A 5 31.50 -15.70 7.75
C LEU A 5 32.85 -15.46 8.46
N GLY A 6 32.92 -15.57 9.80
CA GLY A 6 34.16 -15.45 10.57
C GLY A 6 34.79 -14.04 10.58
N THR A 7 34.10 -13.04 10.04
CA THR A 7 34.55 -11.64 9.98
C THR A 7 33.87 -10.79 11.06
N ALA A 8 34.51 -9.66 11.41
CA ALA A 8 33.90 -8.66 12.28
C ALA A 8 32.52 -8.21 11.75
N GLU A 9 32.42 -8.08 10.42
CA GLU A 9 31.20 -7.68 9.73
C GLU A 9 30.14 -8.78 9.72
N GLY A 10 30.54 -10.05 9.64
CA GLY A 10 29.64 -11.20 9.81
C GLY A 10 29.08 -11.27 11.23
N ALA A 11 29.89 -10.97 12.25
CA ALA A 11 29.45 -10.91 13.64
C ALA A 11 28.55 -9.68 13.92
N ARG A 12 28.84 -8.53 13.30
CA ARG A 12 28.01 -7.32 13.37
C ARG A 12 26.65 -7.56 12.73
N LEU A 13 26.60 -8.12 11.52
CA LEU A 13 25.35 -8.47 10.84
C LEU A 13 24.56 -9.52 11.62
N ALA A 14 25.22 -10.52 12.21
CA ALA A 14 24.53 -11.53 13.02
C ALA A 14 23.90 -10.96 14.29
N ARG A 15 24.55 -9.99 14.95
CA ARG A 15 23.96 -9.26 16.08
C ARG A 15 22.77 -8.42 15.64
N TRP A 16 22.93 -7.66 14.56
CA TRP A 16 21.85 -6.85 14.01
C TRP A 16 20.62 -7.70 13.65
N LEU A 17 20.79 -8.84 12.97
CA LEU A 17 19.70 -9.76 12.63
C LEU A 17 19.05 -10.45 13.85
N ALA A 18 19.72 -10.45 15.01
CA ALA A 18 19.22 -11.03 16.25
C ALA A 18 18.57 -9.98 17.17
N GLU A 19 18.82 -8.69 16.93
CA GLU A 19 18.15 -7.58 17.60
C GLU A 19 16.73 -7.46 17.03
N GLU A 20 15.72 -7.39 17.90
CA GLU A 20 14.37 -6.98 17.49
C GLU A 20 14.47 -5.55 16.95
N HIS A 21 14.30 -5.40 15.64
CA HIS A 21 14.24 -4.09 15.01
C HIS A 21 13.01 -3.34 15.54
N PRO A 22 13.10 -2.01 15.77
CA PRO A 22 12.00 -1.27 16.34
C PRO A 22 10.74 -1.42 15.50
N GLU A 23 9.63 -1.49 16.22
CA GLU A 23 8.30 -1.52 15.65
C GLU A 23 8.14 -0.37 14.65
N LEU A 24 7.57 -0.69 13.49
CA LEU A 24 7.17 0.32 12.52
C LEU A 24 6.31 1.39 13.25
N PRO A 25 6.55 2.69 13.03
CA PRO A 25 5.77 3.76 13.64
C PRO A 25 4.28 3.50 13.58
N VAL A 26 3.60 3.87 14.66
CA VAL A 26 2.15 3.76 14.77
C VAL A 26 1.50 4.44 13.57
N VAL A 27 0.81 3.64 12.75
CA VAL A 27 0.05 4.11 11.61
C VAL A 27 -1.18 4.83 12.12
N ARG A 28 -1.33 6.11 11.77
CA ARG A 28 -2.55 6.86 12.10
C ARG A 28 -3.43 6.99 10.87
N ARG A 29 -4.61 6.38 10.92
CA ARG A 29 -5.64 6.54 9.90
C ARG A 29 -6.25 7.95 9.98
N THR A 30 -6.43 8.58 8.83
CA THR A 30 -6.97 9.95 8.71
C THR A 30 -7.78 10.09 7.42
N THR A 31 -8.46 11.22 7.26
CA THR A 31 -9.27 11.51 6.07
C THR A 31 -8.95 12.90 5.53
N SER A 32 -8.78 13.02 4.21
CA SER A 32 -8.65 14.30 3.51
C SER A 32 -9.65 14.35 2.35
N GLY A 33 -10.66 15.21 2.47
CA GLY A 33 -11.82 15.19 1.57
C GLY A 33 -12.45 13.79 1.48
N PRO A 34 -12.65 13.23 0.27
CA PRO A 34 -13.18 11.88 0.10
C PRO A 34 -12.15 10.78 0.43
N ALA A 35 -10.85 11.09 0.44
CA ALA A 35 -9.79 10.13 0.64
C ALA A 35 -9.66 9.70 2.09
N ILE A 36 -9.42 8.41 2.30
CA ILE A 36 -8.88 7.82 3.52
C ILE A 36 -7.37 7.61 3.31
N LEU A 37 -6.56 8.15 4.21
CA LEU A 37 -5.11 8.06 4.15
C LEU A 37 -4.56 7.51 5.47
N THR A 38 -3.30 7.09 5.44
CA THR A 38 -2.53 6.75 6.63
C THR A 38 -1.38 7.73 6.80
N GLU A 39 -1.01 7.96 8.05
CA GLU A 39 0.13 8.78 8.44
C GLU A 39 1.15 7.94 9.17
N PHE A 40 2.39 8.40 9.11
CA PHE A 40 3.53 7.72 9.67
C PHE A 40 4.41 8.70 10.43
N GLY A 41 4.85 8.30 11.62
CA GLY A 41 5.83 9.04 12.40
C GLY A 41 7.23 9.01 11.76
N GLU A 42 8.16 9.71 12.39
CA GLU A 42 9.56 9.69 11.96
C GLU A 42 10.22 8.33 12.23
N LEU A 43 11.05 7.88 11.30
CA LEU A 43 11.96 6.76 11.46
C LEU A 43 13.39 7.27 11.57
N LEU A 44 13.86 7.47 12.80
CA LEU A 44 15.19 8.01 13.03
C LEU A 44 16.31 7.10 12.50
N GLU A 45 16.12 5.77 12.51
CA GLU A 45 17.09 4.82 11.94
C GLU A 45 17.41 5.13 10.47
N LEU A 46 16.37 5.37 9.65
CA LEU A 46 16.55 5.73 8.24
C LEU A 46 17.17 7.11 8.05
N GLN A 47 17.03 8.00 9.04
CA GLN A 47 17.60 9.34 8.97
C GLN A 47 19.07 9.38 9.44
N GLN A 48 19.43 8.54 10.42
CA GLN A 48 20.72 8.57 11.08
C GLN A 48 21.70 7.54 10.50
N ASP A 49 21.24 6.31 10.25
CA ASP A 49 22.10 5.17 9.92
C ASP A 49 22.26 4.93 8.42
N PHE A 50 21.37 5.52 7.60
CA PHE A 50 21.35 5.31 6.16
C PHE A 50 22.00 6.49 5.38
N PRO A 51 22.48 6.21 4.14
CA PRO A 51 23.03 7.25 3.28
C PRO A 51 22.05 8.43 3.05
N PRO A 52 22.54 9.65 2.80
CA PRO A 52 21.70 10.84 2.64
C PRO A 52 20.51 10.68 1.68
N ALA A 53 20.67 9.89 0.61
CA ALA A 53 19.61 9.59 -0.35
C ALA A 53 18.38 8.90 0.25
N PHE A 54 18.55 8.11 1.33
CA PHE A 54 17.47 7.36 1.98
C PHE A 54 16.85 8.08 3.17
N ARG A 55 17.46 9.17 3.67
CA ARG A 55 16.96 9.90 4.84
C ARG A 55 15.56 10.45 4.64
N ALA A 56 15.21 10.78 3.40
CA ALA A 56 13.85 11.19 3.07
C ALA A 56 12.80 10.11 3.37
N LEU A 57 13.18 8.83 3.32
CA LEU A 57 12.31 7.69 3.66
C LEU A 57 12.02 7.61 5.16
N GLY A 58 12.83 8.27 5.99
CA GLY A 58 12.61 8.36 7.43
C GLY A 58 11.81 9.59 7.89
N ARG A 59 11.47 10.52 6.99
CA ARG A 59 10.67 11.71 7.31
C ARG A 59 9.21 11.35 7.61
N PRO A 60 8.49 12.11 8.45
CA PRO A 60 7.11 11.78 8.76
C PRO A 60 6.23 12.00 7.53
N VAL A 61 5.19 11.18 7.39
CA VAL A 61 4.18 11.30 6.33
C VAL A 61 2.88 11.74 6.99
N SER A 62 2.35 12.89 6.59
CA SER A 62 1.10 13.43 7.13
C SER A 62 0.12 13.78 6.03
N ALA A 63 -1.17 13.51 6.25
CA ALA A 63 -2.21 13.84 5.29
C ALA A 63 -2.51 15.35 5.18
N SER A 64 -2.03 16.18 6.11
CA SER A 64 -2.17 17.64 6.04
C SER A 64 -1.10 18.34 5.19
N GLN A 65 -0.06 17.63 4.76
CA GLN A 65 0.99 18.19 3.89
C GLN A 65 0.54 18.22 2.42
N GLU A 66 -0.56 18.91 2.13
CA GLU A 66 -0.85 19.34 0.76
C GLU A 66 0.23 20.33 0.33
N GLY A 67 1.01 20.00 -0.70
CA GLY A 67 1.95 20.94 -1.33
C GLY A 67 3.41 20.90 -0.85
N ARG A 68 3.83 19.90 -0.05
CA ARG A 68 5.27 19.64 0.21
C ARG A 68 5.84 18.46 -0.55
N ASP A 69 5.06 17.85 -1.43
CA ASP A 69 5.59 16.90 -2.41
C ASP A 69 6.40 17.71 -3.42
N CYS A 70 7.68 17.91 -3.11
CA CYS A 70 8.63 18.44 -4.07
C CYS A 70 8.51 17.59 -5.34
N TYR A 71 8.22 18.23 -6.47
CA TYR A 71 8.20 17.65 -7.82
C TYR A 71 9.47 16.85 -8.18
N HIS A 72 10.51 16.91 -7.34
CA HIS A 72 11.76 16.16 -7.41
C HIS A 72 11.62 14.65 -7.12
N TRP A 73 10.55 14.19 -6.48
CA TRP A 73 10.29 12.76 -6.29
C TRP A 73 9.61 12.17 -7.52
N TYR A 74 10.39 12.03 -8.60
CA TYR A 74 9.97 11.43 -9.87
C TYR A 74 9.23 10.10 -9.64
N ASP A 75 8.14 9.89 -10.39
CA ASP A 75 7.42 8.60 -10.46
C ASP A 75 8.37 7.42 -10.73
N SER A 76 9.45 7.65 -11.50
CA SER A 76 10.46 6.65 -11.82
C SER A 76 11.29 6.22 -10.60
N LEU A 77 11.52 7.10 -9.62
CA LEU A 77 12.24 6.74 -8.40
C LEU A 77 11.30 6.02 -7.42
N LYS A 78 10.03 6.44 -7.35
CA LYS A 78 9.00 5.77 -6.55
C LYS A 78 8.83 4.31 -6.99
N ALA A 79 8.82 4.04 -8.30
CA ALA A 79 8.75 2.68 -8.84
C ALA A 79 9.87 1.75 -8.33
N GLN A 80 11.02 2.29 -7.92
CA GLN A 80 12.17 1.53 -7.43
C GLN A 80 12.17 1.32 -5.90
N TRP A 81 11.30 2.00 -5.16
CA TRP A 81 11.26 1.91 -3.70
C TRP A 81 10.92 0.52 -3.15
N PRO A 82 10.00 -0.26 -3.75
CA PRO A 82 9.79 -1.65 -3.36
C PRO A 82 11.08 -2.49 -3.41
N ALA A 83 11.98 -2.18 -4.36
CA ALA A 83 13.28 -2.85 -4.48
C ALA A 83 14.33 -2.32 -3.48
N ALA A 84 14.26 -1.04 -3.11
CA ALA A 84 15.16 -0.45 -2.12
C ALA A 84 14.82 -0.85 -0.67
N LEU A 85 13.54 -1.08 -0.39
CA LEU A 85 13.02 -1.42 0.93
C LEU A 85 12.10 -2.67 0.87
N PRO A 86 12.64 -3.83 0.43
CA PRO A 86 11.81 -5.00 0.14
C PRO A 86 11.08 -5.53 1.37
N GLU A 87 11.64 -5.44 2.57
CA GLU A 87 11.00 -5.91 3.81
C GLU A 87 10.15 -4.86 4.55
N ARG A 88 9.98 -3.67 3.95
CA ARG A 88 9.27 -2.54 4.59
C ARG A 88 8.14 -2.03 3.69
N ARG A 89 7.32 -2.93 3.15
CA ARG A 89 6.25 -2.57 2.20
C ARG A 89 5.28 -1.51 2.74
N GLU A 90 4.86 -1.58 4.00
CA GLU A 90 3.95 -0.56 4.58
C GLU A 90 4.56 0.86 4.57
N LEU A 91 5.87 0.97 4.78
CA LEU A 91 6.58 2.25 4.71
C LEU A 91 6.64 2.79 3.27
N VAL A 92 6.81 1.91 2.29
CA VAL A 92 6.75 2.30 0.87
C VAL A 92 5.32 2.72 0.51
N ALA A 93 4.33 1.94 0.93
CA ALA A 93 2.92 2.16 0.67
C ALA A 93 2.44 3.52 1.21
N VAL A 94 2.79 3.88 2.46
CA VAL A 94 2.28 5.13 3.08
C VAL A 94 2.75 6.36 2.34
N ARG A 95 3.95 6.32 1.77
CA ARG A 95 4.51 7.42 1.00
C ARG A 95 3.90 7.57 -0.38
N MET A 96 3.33 6.50 -0.92
CA MET A 96 2.67 6.49 -2.22
C MET A 96 1.15 6.61 -2.12
N LEU A 97 0.57 6.41 -0.92
CA LEU A 97 -0.86 6.27 -0.76
C LEU A 97 -1.65 7.49 -1.28
N ARG A 98 -1.10 8.69 -1.11
CA ARG A 98 -1.69 9.91 -1.68
C ARG A 98 -1.73 9.86 -3.20
N ASP A 99 -0.62 9.56 -3.86
CA ASP A 99 -0.56 9.48 -5.32
C ASP A 99 -1.50 8.38 -5.85
N LEU A 100 -1.51 7.23 -5.18
CA LEU A 100 -2.39 6.12 -5.51
C LEU A 100 -3.87 6.50 -5.32
N SER A 101 -4.20 7.32 -4.32
CA SER A 101 -5.57 7.83 -4.14
C SER A 101 -6.01 8.72 -5.30
N HIS A 102 -5.08 9.48 -5.90
CA HIS A 102 -5.39 10.31 -7.05
C HIS A 102 -5.81 9.48 -8.27
N LEU A 103 -5.34 8.22 -8.42
CA LEU A 103 -5.77 7.33 -9.51
C LEU A 103 -7.28 7.07 -9.52
N ALA A 104 -7.92 7.05 -8.34
CA ALA A 104 -9.36 6.90 -8.21
C ALA A 104 -10.11 8.25 -8.33
N LEU A 105 -9.53 9.29 -7.72
CA LEU A 105 -10.16 10.59 -7.49
C LEU A 105 -10.07 11.56 -8.67
N HIS A 106 -8.99 11.50 -9.45
CA HIS A 106 -8.69 12.47 -10.50
C HIS A 106 -8.44 11.78 -11.84
N ASP A 107 -8.34 12.59 -12.90
CA ASP A 107 -7.98 12.11 -14.24
C ASP A 107 -6.44 12.11 -14.39
N VAL A 108 -5.80 11.32 -13.53
CA VAL A 108 -4.35 11.12 -13.55
C VAL A 108 -4.04 9.68 -13.92
N ARG A 109 -2.97 9.50 -14.70
CA ARG A 109 -2.43 8.20 -15.12
C ARG A 109 -1.09 7.98 -14.44
N GLY A 110 -0.71 6.71 -14.29
CA GLY A 110 0.63 6.33 -13.83
C GLY A 110 0.64 5.84 -12.39
N MET A 111 1.81 5.47 -11.87
CA MET A 111 2.04 4.88 -10.54
C MET A 111 1.41 3.51 -10.22
N SER A 112 0.30 3.10 -10.83
CA SER A 112 -0.35 1.81 -10.54
C SER A 112 0.53 0.57 -10.75
N HIS A 113 1.51 0.65 -11.66
CA HIS A 113 2.51 -0.40 -11.89
C HIS A 113 3.36 -0.74 -10.66
N VAL A 114 3.35 0.12 -9.63
CA VAL A 114 3.99 -0.16 -8.35
C VAL A 114 3.19 -1.13 -7.48
N LEU A 115 1.87 -1.27 -7.72
CA LEU A 115 1.00 -2.09 -6.88
C LEU A 115 1.38 -3.59 -6.92
N PRO A 116 1.65 -4.22 -8.08
CA PRO A 116 2.17 -5.58 -8.11
C PRO A 116 3.51 -5.70 -7.39
N LEU A 117 4.43 -4.76 -7.61
CA LEU A 117 5.75 -4.75 -6.95
C LEU A 117 5.62 -4.65 -5.42
N LEU A 118 4.69 -3.82 -4.94
CA LEU A 118 4.39 -3.68 -3.52
C LEU A 118 3.79 -4.95 -2.91
N ALA A 119 2.95 -5.65 -3.67
CA ALA A 119 2.35 -6.93 -3.26
C ALA A 119 3.40 -8.06 -3.22
N GLU A 120 4.39 -8.02 -4.11
CA GLU A 120 5.50 -8.97 -4.18
C GLU A 120 6.56 -8.74 -3.09
N SER A 121 6.73 -7.50 -2.62
CA SER A 121 7.65 -7.14 -1.53
C SER A 121 7.40 -7.97 -0.26
N GLY A 122 8.44 -8.10 0.58
CA GLY A 122 8.40 -8.66 1.93
C GLY A 122 7.79 -7.73 2.98
N GLY A 123 7.92 -8.08 4.27
CA GLY A 123 7.25 -7.39 5.39
C GLY A 123 5.74 -7.64 5.50
N GLU A 124 5.08 -6.98 6.45
CA GLU A 124 3.63 -7.11 6.68
C GLU A 124 2.81 -6.45 5.56
N ALA A 125 1.75 -7.11 5.08
CA ALA A 125 0.72 -6.49 4.26
C ALA A 125 -0.35 -5.88 5.16
N GLY A 126 -0.09 -4.67 5.64
CA GLY A 126 -0.92 -3.97 6.62
C GLY A 126 -2.02 -3.13 6.00
N GLU A 127 -2.55 -2.20 6.79
CA GLU A 127 -3.64 -1.32 6.39
C GLU A 127 -3.32 -0.48 5.17
N THR A 128 -2.09 0.02 5.07
CA THR A 128 -1.71 0.97 4.04
C THR A 128 -1.60 0.29 2.68
N THR A 129 -1.01 -0.90 2.63
CA THR A 129 -0.95 -1.72 1.41
C THR A 129 -2.34 -2.07 0.91
N HIS A 130 -3.26 -2.45 1.81
CA HIS A 130 -4.63 -2.75 1.43
C HIS A 130 -5.38 -1.52 0.93
N LEU A 131 -5.24 -0.36 1.57
CA LEU A 131 -5.81 0.91 1.07
C LEU A 131 -5.25 1.30 -0.30
N ALA A 132 -3.94 1.12 -0.54
CA ALA A 132 -3.30 1.35 -1.83
C ALA A 132 -3.93 0.49 -2.93
N VAL A 133 -4.13 -0.82 -2.67
CA VAL A 133 -4.83 -1.72 -3.60
C VAL A 133 -6.29 -1.28 -3.79
N ALA A 134 -6.99 -0.86 -2.73
CA ALA A 134 -8.37 -0.39 -2.82
C ALA A 134 -8.53 0.79 -3.78
N TYR A 135 -7.62 1.77 -3.73
CA TYR A 135 -7.62 2.89 -4.66
C TYR A 135 -7.33 2.45 -6.10
N GLY A 136 -6.35 1.57 -6.29
CA GLY A 136 -6.04 0.99 -7.60
C GLY A 136 -7.25 0.25 -8.21
N LEU A 137 -7.97 -0.55 -7.43
CA LEU A 137 -9.18 -1.26 -7.88
C LEU A 137 -10.31 -0.28 -8.28
N GLY A 138 -10.32 0.91 -7.71
CA GLY A 138 -11.23 2.01 -8.04
C GLY A 138 -10.71 2.99 -9.09
N ALA A 139 -9.53 2.75 -9.67
CA ALA A 139 -8.85 3.69 -10.55
C ALA A 139 -9.66 4.03 -11.80
N ARG A 140 -9.51 5.27 -12.27
CA ARG A 140 -10.25 5.78 -13.44
C ARG A 140 -9.85 5.06 -14.72
N HIS A 141 -8.57 4.76 -14.90
CA HIS A 141 -8.06 4.14 -16.11
C HIS A 141 -8.02 2.61 -15.99
N PRO A 142 -8.42 1.86 -17.04
CA PRO A 142 -8.43 0.40 -17.01
C PRO A 142 -7.07 -0.24 -16.73
N GLU A 143 -5.98 0.36 -17.23
CA GLU A 143 -4.61 -0.11 -17.00
C GLU A 143 -4.24 -0.08 -15.51
N ASP A 144 -4.64 0.97 -14.80
CA ASP A 144 -4.36 1.12 -13.37
C ASP A 144 -5.18 0.11 -12.55
N ARG A 145 -6.44 -0.14 -12.97
CA ARG A 145 -7.27 -1.19 -12.37
C ARG A 145 -6.69 -2.57 -12.57
N LEU A 146 -6.13 -2.85 -13.75
CA LEU A 146 -5.52 -4.16 -14.04
C LEU A 146 -4.31 -4.41 -13.14
N ALA A 147 -3.41 -3.43 -12.98
CA ALA A 147 -2.28 -3.56 -12.07
C ALA A 147 -2.72 -3.77 -10.60
N ALA A 148 -3.82 -3.16 -10.18
CA ALA A 148 -4.39 -3.38 -8.85
C ALA A 148 -5.02 -4.77 -8.69
N VAL A 149 -5.61 -5.31 -9.76
CA VAL A 149 -6.09 -6.70 -9.78
C VAL A 149 -4.91 -7.66 -9.66
N ASP A 150 -3.81 -7.44 -10.38
CA ASP A 150 -2.60 -8.26 -10.24
C ASP A 150 -2.07 -8.24 -8.80
N ALA A 151 -1.99 -7.05 -8.18
CA ALA A 151 -1.59 -6.91 -6.78
C ALA A 151 -2.53 -7.66 -5.81
N LEU A 152 -3.84 -7.55 -6.02
CA LEU A 152 -4.85 -8.29 -5.26
C LEU A 152 -4.64 -9.81 -5.35
N LEU A 153 -4.38 -10.32 -6.56
CA LEU A 153 -4.16 -11.74 -6.80
C LEU A 153 -2.84 -12.22 -6.17
N VAL A 154 -1.78 -11.41 -6.23
CA VAL A 154 -0.49 -11.72 -5.57
C VAL A 154 -0.67 -11.81 -4.05
N LEU A 155 -1.34 -10.83 -3.42
CA LEU A 155 -1.59 -10.87 -1.97
C LEU A 155 -2.43 -12.11 -1.59
N ALA A 156 -3.46 -12.43 -2.38
CA ALA A 156 -4.30 -13.60 -2.14
C ALA A 156 -3.50 -14.90 -2.26
N ALA A 157 -2.72 -15.07 -3.33
CA ALA A 157 -1.91 -16.25 -3.58
C ALA A 157 -0.84 -16.48 -2.49
N ARG A 158 -0.34 -15.40 -1.89
CA ARG A 158 0.63 -15.44 -0.79
C ARG A 158 0.00 -15.62 0.60
N GLY A 159 -1.33 -15.65 0.69
CA GLY A 159 -2.04 -15.69 1.98
C GLY A 159 -1.88 -14.41 2.80
N GLN A 160 -1.58 -13.29 2.15
CA GLN A 160 -1.31 -11.98 2.77
C GLN A 160 -2.46 -10.98 2.56
N LEU A 161 -3.57 -11.42 1.96
CA LEU A 161 -4.76 -10.59 1.76
C LEU A 161 -5.68 -10.62 2.98
N ASP A 162 -5.83 -9.47 3.65
CA ASP A 162 -6.87 -9.21 4.64
C ASP A 162 -8.16 -8.79 3.91
N ALA A 163 -8.91 -9.78 3.43
CA ALA A 163 -10.17 -9.54 2.72
C ALA A 163 -11.23 -8.81 3.56
N PRO A 164 -11.40 -9.10 4.88
CA PRO A 164 -12.28 -8.31 5.74
C PRO A 164 -11.96 -6.81 5.74
N ARG A 165 -10.69 -6.46 5.95
CA ARG A 165 -10.24 -5.07 5.94
C ARG A 165 -10.42 -4.42 4.57
N LEU A 166 -9.92 -5.05 3.52
CA LEU A 166 -9.99 -4.49 2.17
C LEU A 166 -11.44 -4.27 1.73
N GLY A 167 -12.34 -5.24 2.00
CA GLY A 167 -13.75 -5.10 1.68
C GLY A 167 -14.43 -3.97 2.45
N ALA A 168 -14.18 -3.87 3.76
CA ALA A 168 -14.72 -2.78 4.57
C ALA A 168 -14.21 -1.41 4.08
N ASP A 169 -12.93 -1.30 3.75
CA ASP A 169 -12.32 -0.09 3.21
C ASP A 169 -12.92 0.31 1.86
N LEU A 170 -13.11 -0.65 0.94
CA LEU A 170 -13.79 -0.41 -0.34
C LEU A 170 -15.21 0.14 -0.14
N GLY A 171 -15.97 -0.41 0.81
CA GLY A 171 -17.30 0.08 1.16
C GLY A 171 -17.26 1.53 1.65
N GLN A 172 -16.32 1.86 2.55
CA GLN A 172 -16.13 3.22 3.06
C GLN A 172 -15.69 4.20 1.97
N LEU A 173 -14.78 3.80 1.09
CA LEU A 173 -14.30 4.62 -0.02
C LEU A 173 -15.41 4.91 -1.04
N ILE A 174 -16.30 3.96 -1.30
CA ILE A 174 -17.48 4.18 -2.15
C ILE A 174 -18.45 5.16 -1.48
N ARG A 175 -18.75 4.99 -0.19
CA ARG A 175 -19.64 5.91 0.55
C ARG A 175 -19.11 7.35 0.59
N ARG A 176 -17.80 7.51 0.72
CA ARG A 176 -17.12 8.82 0.68
C ARG A 176 -16.98 9.38 -0.73
N GLY A 177 -17.34 8.61 -1.76
CA GLY A 177 -17.25 9.01 -3.17
C GLY A 177 -15.84 8.95 -3.75
N ALA A 178 -14.86 8.42 -3.02
CA ALA A 178 -13.48 8.26 -3.46
C ALA A 178 -13.32 7.19 -4.54
N VAL A 179 -14.08 6.10 -4.41
CA VAL A 179 -14.13 5.02 -5.40
C VAL A 179 -15.52 4.97 -6.03
N LYS A 180 -15.60 4.75 -7.34
CA LYS A 180 -16.87 4.55 -8.04
C LYS A 180 -17.23 3.07 -8.07
N SER A 181 -18.46 2.74 -7.70
CA SER A 181 -18.94 1.34 -7.63
C SER A 181 -18.78 0.59 -8.95
N LEU A 182 -19.12 1.22 -10.09
CA LEU A 182 -18.98 0.59 -11.41
C LEU A 182 -17.53 0.23 -11.74
N ARG A 183 -16.56 1.06 -11.33
CA ARG A 183 -15.13 0.79 -11.54
C ARG A 183 -14.65 -0.39 -10.68
N LEU A 184 -15.11 -0.45 -9.43
CA LEU A 184 -14.83 -1.60 -8.58
C LEU A 184 -15.43 -2.88 -9.17
N VAL A 185 -16.68 -2.85 -9.63
CA VAL A 185 -17.33 -4.00 -10.27
C VAL A 185 -16.53 -4.50 -11.47
N ASP A 186 -15.99 -3.60 -12.29
CA ASP A 186 -15.14 -3.99 -13.41
C ASP A 186 -13.85 -4.69 -12.96
N SER A 187 -13.17 -4.15 -11.94
CA SER A 187 -11.98 -4.80 -11.35
C SER A 187 -12.29 -6.18 -10.77
N LEU A 188 -13.40 -6.31 -10.03
CA LEU A 188 -13.83 -7.58 -9.45
C LEU A 188 -14.25 -8.59 -10.52
N ARG A 189 -14.84 -8.14 -11.63
CA ARG A 189 -15.15 -9.01 -12.78
C ARG A 189 -13.86 -9.52 -13.42
N THR A 190 -12.86 -8.67 -13.59
CA THR A 190 -11.54 -9.08 -14.10
C THR A 190 -10.90 -10.12 -13.16
N ALA A 191 -10.89 -9.89 -11.84
CA ALA A 191 -10.37 -10.86 -10.88
C ALA A 191 -11.16 -12.19 -10.88
N ALA A 192 -12.49 -12.14 -11.01
CA ALA A 192 -13.29 -13.35 -11.13
C ALA A 192 -12.98 -14.12 -12.43
N ALA A 193 -12.71 -13.42 -13.53
CA ALA A 193 -12.35 -14.04 -14.81
C ALA A 193 -10.99 -14.77 -14.77
N THR A 194 -10.11 -14.44 -13.82
CA THR A 194 -8.86 -15.19 -13.56
C THR A 194 -9.05 -16.39 -12.63
N GLY A 195 -10.28 -16.67 -12.20
CA GLY A 195 -10.63 -17.79 -11.31
C GLY A 195 -10.65 -17.42 -9.82
N ALA A 196 -10.41 -16.15 -9.44
CA ALA A 196 -10.37 -15.71 -8.04
C ALA A 196 -11.76 -15.51 -7.42
N HIS A 197 -12.71 -16.41 -7.70
CA HIS A 197 -14.11 -16.30 -7.25
C HIS A 197 -14.23 -16.21 -5.72
N THR A 198 -13.49 -17.05 -4.98
CA THR A 198 -13.49 -17.03 -3.51
C THR A 198 -12.97 -15.70 -2.95
N THR A 199 -11.89 -15.17 -3.54
CA THR A 199 -11.36 -13.85 -3.15
C THR A 199 -12.37 -12.75 -3.38
N VAL A 200 -12.99 -12.72 -4.56
CA VAL A 200 -14.04 -11.74 -4.90
C VAL A 200 -15.24 -11.85 -3.97
N TRP A 201 -15.70 -13.07 -3.68
CA TRP A 201 -16.81 -13.31 -2.76
C TRP A 201 -16.50 -12.80 -1.34
N ASN A 202 -15.32 -13.13 -0.83
CA ASN A 202 -14.88 -12.68 0.50
C ASN A 202 -14.80 -11.15 0.59
N LEU A 203 -14.31 -10.47 -0.45
CA LEU A 203 -14.29 -9.01 -0.51
C LEU A 203 -15.71 -8.43 -0.52
N LEU A 204 -16.58 -8.95 -1.38
CA LEU A 204 -17.98 -8.50 -1.46
C LEU A 204 -18.73 -8.70 -0.15
N GLY A 205 -18.48 -9.82 0.54
CA GLY A 205 -19.06 -10.13 1.84
C GLY A 205 -18.78 -9.08 2.91
N HIS A 206 -17.68 -8.33 2.80
CA HIS A 206 -17.33 -7.24 3.74
C HIS A 206 -17.58 -5.84 3.15
N THR A 207 -17.67 -5.72 1.83
CA THR A 207 -17.99 -4.45 1.14
C THR A 207 -19.49 -4.14 1.24
N LEU A 208 -20.34 -5.13 0.96
CA LEU A 208 -21.79 -4.95 0.87
C LEU A 208 -22.42 -4.51 2.21
N PRO A 209 -22.08 -5.10 3.38
CA PRO A 209 -22.65 -4.64 4.65
C PRO A 209 -22.40 -3.15 4.91
N VAL A 210 -21.22 -2.64 4.55
CA VAL A 210 -20.90 -1.21 4.71
C VAL A 210 -21.77 -0.33 3.81
N LEU A 211 -22.01 -0.76 2.56
CA LEU A 211 -22.84 -0.03 1.59
C LEU A 211 -24.33 -0.06 1.94
N LEU A 212 -24.79 -1.16 2.53
CA LEU A 212 -26.19 -1.39 2.88
C LEU A 212 -26.54 -0.93 4.30
N ALA A 213 -25.57 -0.43 5.07
CA ALA A 213 -25.75 -0.05 6.47
C ALA A 213 -26.84 1.01 6.69
N ASP A 214 -27.09 1.89 5.71
CA ASP A 214 -28.12 2.94 5.80
C ASP A 214 -29.50 2.45 5.32
N LEU A 215 -29.60 1.21 4.83
CA LEU A 215 -30.84 0.56 4.37
C LEU A 215 -31.40 -0.44 5.39
N ALA A 216 -30.64 -0.74 6.45
CA ALA A 216 -31.00 -1.63 7.54
C ALA A 216 -31.57 -0.84 8.72
#